data_AF-A0A8C7RMU0-F1
#
_entry.id   AF-A0A8C7RMU0-F1
#
_cell.length_a   1.000
_cell.length_b   1.000
_cell.length_c   1.000
_cell.angle_alpha   90.00
_cell.angle_beta   90.00
_cell.angle_gamma   90.00
#
_symmetry.space_group_name_H-M   'P 1'
#
loop_
_entity.id
_entity.type
_entity.pdbx_description
1 polymer ?
#
loop_
_entity_poly.entity_id
_entity_poly.type
_entity_poly.pdbx_seq_one_letter_code
_entity_poly.pdbx_strand_id
1 'polypeptide(L)'
;LIIIVISPKYHETVTGANIHMEKDERMLHTVYIYKQLQNEFIQNGCQNFRFIPILFPGAKKCHVPAWLQNTLVYTWPKDRDDILRRLMRVEKYNPPPVGELPTIVSTPL
;
A
#
# COMPACT_ATOMS: atom_id res chain seq x y z
N LEU A 1 -4.35 -5.05 8.03
CA LEU A 1 -3.41 -4.34 7.15
C LEU A 1 -2.29 -5.30 6.82
N ILE A 2 -1.79 -5.32 5.59
CA ILE A 2 -0.70 -6.21 5.14
C ILE A 2 0.37 -5.34 4.50
N ILE A 3 1.60 -5.43 5.02
CA ILE A 3 2.74 -4.72 4.46
C ILE A 3 3.36 -5.58 3.38
N ILE A 4 3.57 -5.00 2.21
CA ILE A 4 4.25 -5.66 1.09
C ILE A 4 5.55 -4.92 0.84
N VAL A 5 6.65 -5.51 1.28
CA VAL A 5 7.98 -4.92 1.07
C VAL A 5 8.49 -5.29 -0.32
N ILE A 6 8.66 -4.27 -1.15
CA ILE A 6 9.07 -4.42 -2.54
C ILE A 6 10.57 -4.15 -2.62
N SER A 7 11.31 -5.20 -2.96
CA SER A 7 12.73 -5.17 -3.29
C SER A 7 12.93 -5.70 -4.72
N PRO A 8 14.07 -5.40 -5.39
CA PRO A 8 14.37 -5.97 -6.71
C PRO A 8 14.31 -7.51 -6.70
N LYS A 9 14.89 -8.14 -5.66
CA LYS A 9 14.86 -9.60 -5.46
C LYS A 9 13.44 -10.15 -5.31
N TYR A 10 12.57 -9.45 -4.57
CA TYR A 10 11.16 -9.83 -4.44
C TYR A 10 10.46 -9.82 -5.80
N HIS A 11 10.66 -8.76 -6.59
CA HIS A 11 10.11 -8.63 -7.94
C HIS A 11 10.58 -9.76 -8.86
N GLU A 12 11.89 -10.06 -8.89
CA GLU A 12 12.44 -11.16 -9.70
C GLU A 12 11.83 -12.52 -9.30
N THR A 13 11.64 -12.73 -8.00
CA THR A 13 11.04 -13.97 -7.45
C THR A 13 9.60 -14.15 -7.91
N VAL A 14 8.77 -13.09 -7.84
CA VAL A 14 7.34 -13.19 -8.19
C VAL A 14 7.07 -13.13 -9.70
N THR A 15 7.93 -12.44 -10.46
CA THR A 15 7.85 -12.36 -11.93
C THR A 15 8.43 -13.60 -12.60
N GLY A 16 9.12 -14.46 -11.86
CA GLY A 16 9.66 -15.72 -12.37
C GLY A 16 10.84 -15.52 -13.32
N ALA A 17 11.62 -14.44 -13.19
CA ALA A 17 12.79 -14.19 -14.04
C ALA A 17 13.93 -15.19 -13.79
N ASN A 18 13.87 -15.98 -12.71
CA ASN A 18 14.89 -16.96 -12.29
C ASN A 18 14.41 -18.41 -12.42
N ILE A 19 13.85 -18.81 -13.58
CA ILE A 19 13.33 -20.18 -13.82
C ILE A 19 14.44 -21.26 -13.77
N HIS A 20 15.71 -20.86 -13.88
CA HIS A 20 16.86 -21.78 -13.99
C HIS A 20 17.65 -22.03 -12.70
N MET A 21 17.35 -21.35 -11.59
CA MET A 21 17.96 -21.68 -10.29
C MET A 21 17.07 -22.67 -9.55
N GLU A 22 17.68 -23.67 -8.91
CA GLU A 22 17.00 -24.65 -8.06
C GLU A 22 15.90 -23.97 -7.25
N LYS A 23 14.66 -24.44 -7.42
CA LYS A 23 13.47 -23.84 -6.79
C LYS A 23 13.54 -24.03 -5.28
N ASP A 24 14.22 -23.11 -4.61
CA ASP A 24 14.23 -22.99 -3.16
C ASP A 24 12.78 -22.92 -2.66
N GLU A 25 12.41 -23.77 -1.69
CA GLU A 25 11.06 -23.81 -1.10
C GLU A 25 10.59 -22.42 -0.66
N ARG A 26 11.53 -21.58 -0.20
CA ARG A 26 11.24 -20.19 0.20
C ARG A 26 10.70 -19.34 -0.96
N MET A 27 11.21 -19.56 -2.17
CA MET A 27 10.72 -18.87 -3.36
C MET A 27 9.31 -19.33 -3.70
N LEU A 28 9.04 -20.64 -3.59
CA LEU A 28 7.69 -21.19 -3.82
C LEU A 28 6.67 -20.63 -2.82
N HIS A 29 7.02 -20.53 -1.54
CA HIS A 29 6.17 -19.91 -0.53
C HIS A 29 5.91 -18.43 -0.85
N THR A 30 6.94 -17.69 -1.27
CA THR A 30 6.81 -16.27 -1.64
C THR A 30 5.86 -16.09 -2.83
N VAL A 31 6.01 -16.90 -3.88
CA VAL A 31 5.15 -16.88 -5.06
C VAL A 31 3.71 -17.27 -4.71
N TYR A 32 3.54 -18.26 -3.82
CA TYR A 32 2.21 -18.67 -3.36
C TYR A 32 1.49 -17.54 -2.62
N ILE A 33 2.15 -16.90 -1.64
CA ILE A 33 1.58 -15.77 -0.90
C ILE A 33 1.25 -14.62 -1.87
N TYR A 34 2.14 -14.32 -2.81
CA TYR A 34 1.90 -13.31 -3.84
C TYR A 34 0.63 -13.59 -4.66
N LYS A 35 0.44 -14.84 -5.13
CA LYS A 35 -0.75 -15.24 -5.89
C LYS A 35 -2.02 -15.19 -5.04
N GLN A 36 -1.95 -15.58 -3.77
CA GLN A 36 -3.09 -15.48 -2.86
C GLN A 36 -3.53 -14.03 -2.64
N LEU A 37 -2.58 -13.12 -2.42
CA LEU A 37 -2.88 -11.69 -2.29
C LEU A 37 -3.44 -11.08 -3.59
N GLN A 38 -2.91 -11.48 -4.74
CA GLN A 38 -3.43 -11.07 -6.03
C GLN A 38 -4.89 -11.53 -6.23
N ASN A 39 -5.20 -12.77 -5.88
CA ASN A 39 -6.57 -13.29 -5.96
C ASN A 39 -7.52 -12.56 -5.01
N GLU A 40 -7.08 -12.29 -3.77
CA GLU A 40 -7.85 -11.49 -2.81
C GLU A 40 -8.15 -10.08 -3.37
N PHE A 41 -7.16 -9.44 -4.00
CA PHE A 41 -7.34 -8.12 -4.62
C PHE A 41 -8.40 -8.15 -5.73
N ILE A 42 -8.37 -9.17 -6.60
CA ILE A 42 -9.32 -9.33 -7.70
C ILE A 42 -10.73 -9.63 -7.16
N GLN A 43 -10.84 -10.52 -6.17
CA GLN A 43 -12.13 -10.88 -5.54
C GLN A 43 -12.77 -9.69 -4.82
N ASN A 44 -11.97 -8.78 -4.26
CA ASN A 44 -12.43 -7.53 -3.66
C ASN A 44 -12.74 -6.44 -4.71
N GLY A 45 -12.90 -6.79 -5.99
CA GLY A 45 -13.24 -5.83 -7.04
C GLY A 45 -12.13 -4.82 -7.34
N CYS A 46 -10.87 -5.23 -7.19
CA CYS A 46 -9.69 -4.37 -7.37
C CYS A 46 -9.66 -3.16 -6.41
N GLN A 47 -10.34 -3.24 -5.28
CA GLN A 47 -10.31 -2.23 -4.23
C GLN A 47 -9.30 -2.60 -3.15
N ASN A 48 -8.34 -1.71 -2.89
CA ASN A 48 -7.35 -1.93 -1.85
C ASN A 48 -7.70 -1.16 -0.56
N PHE A 49 -8.16 -1.88 0.45
CA PHE A 49 -8.36 -1.33 1.79
C PHE A 49 -7.23 -1.65 2.77
N ARG A 50 -6.39 -2.63 2.45
CA ARG A 50 -5.55 -3.32 3.45
C ARG A 50 -4.07 -3.44 3.10
N PHE A 51 -3.71 -3.43 1.81
CA PHE A 51 -2.34 -3.58 1.36
C PHE A 51 -1.59 -2.25 1.43
N ILE A 52 -0.38 -2.31 1.97
CA ILE A 52 0.53 -1.17 2.11
C ILE A 52 1.82 -1.55 1.38
N PRO A 53 1.95 -1.25 0.07
CA PRO A 53 3.18 -1.49 -0.66
C PRO A 53 4.25 -0.48 -0.26
N ILE A 54 5.43 -0.98 0.09
CA ILE A 54 6.58 -0.18 0.52
C ILE A 54 7.78 -0.50 -0.39
N LEU A 55 8.26 0.50 -1.12
CA LEU A 55 9.51 0.43 -1.87
C LEU A 55 10.69 0.55 -0.91
N PHE A 56 11.50 -0.50 -0.86
CA PHE A 56 12.76 -0.50 -0.12
C PHE A 56 13.87 0.19 -0.93
N PRO A 57 14.93 0.70 -0.28
CA PRO A 57 16.08 1.27 -0.99
C PRO A 57 16.62 0.33 -2.07
N GLY A 58 16.86 0.87 -3.27
CA GLY A 58 17.27 0.10 -4.45
C GLY A 58 16.11 -0.45 -5.30
N ALA A 59 14.87 -0.43 -4.78
CA ALA A 59 13.69 -0.71 -5.60
C ALA A 59 13.20 0.54 -6.35
N LYS A 60 12.64 0.33 -7.54
CA LYS A 60 12.02 1.37 -8.38
C LYS A 60 10.54 1.07 -8.55
N LYS A 61 9.77 2.06 -9.02
CA LYS A 61 8.33 1.90 -9.30
C LYS A 61 8.04 0.77 -10.31
N CYS A 62 8.96 0.47 -11.22
CA CYS A 62 8.82 -0.66 -12.15
C CYS A 62 8.84 -2.04 -11.47
N HIS A 63 9.35 -2.14 -10.23
CA HIS A 63 9.31 -3.38 -9.45
C HIS A 63 7.97 -3.58 -8.72
N VAL A 64 7.07 -2.58 -8.74
CA VAL A 64 5.76 -2.68 -8.11
C VAL A 64 4.85 -3.56 -8.99
N PRO A 65 4.23 -4.61 -8.42
CA PRO A 65 3.29 -5.45 -9.16
C PRO A 65 2.16 -4.64 -9.79
N ALA A 66 1.79 -4.97 -11.03
CA ALA A 66 0.78 -4.22 -11.79
C ALA A 66 -0.55 -4.06 -11.03
N TRP A 67 -0.99 -5.10 -10.31
CA TRP A 67 -2.22 -5.07 -9.51
C TRP A 67 -2.16 -4.16 -8.27
N LEU A 68 -0.97 -3.70 -7.86
CA LEU A 68 -0.77 -2.73 -6.77
C LEU A 68 -0.49 -1.31 -7.27
N GLN A 69 -0.34 -1.08 -8.58
CA GLN A 69 0.03 0.25 -9.11
C GLN A 69 -1.04 1.31 -8.87
N ASN A 70 -2.32 0.92 -8.75
CA ASN A 70 -3.43 1.82 -8.45
C ASN A 70 -3.50 2.21 -6.97
N THR A 71 -2.57 1.73 -6.14
CA THR A 71 -2.57 1.95 -4.69
C THR A 71 -1.44 2.89 -4.29
N LEU A 72 -1.58 3.54 -3.14
CA LEU A 72 -0.54 4.44 -2.65
C LEU A 72 0.72 3.63 -2.27
N VAL A 73 1.79 3.82 -3.03
CA VAL A 73 3.10 3.20 -2.81
C VAL A 73 3.97 4.13 -1.98
N TYR A 74 4.45 3.64 -0.85
CA TYR A 74 5.33 4.38 0.05
C TYR A 74 6.80 4.09 -0.25
N THR A 75 7.67 5.05 -0.02
CA THR A 75 9.11 4.91 -0.17
C THR A 75 9.77 4.86 1.21
N TRP A 76 10.44 3.77 1.54
CA TRP A 76 11.22 3.67 2.77
C TRP A 76 12.63 4.25 2.56
N PRO A 77 13.20 5.03 3.50
CA PRO A 77 12.63 5.49 4.77
C PRO A 77 11.90 6.85 4.69
N LYS A 78 11.79 7.44 3.50
CA LYS A 78 11.26 8.80 3.30
C LYS A 78 9.84 8.99 3.85
N ASP A 79 8.96 8.01 3.61
CA ASP A 79 7.54 8.10 3.97
C ASP A 79 7.24 7.34 5.27
N ARG A 80 8.24 7.18 6.16
CA ARG A 80 8.11 6.43 7.42
C ARG A 80 6.91 6.87 8.24
N ASP A 81 6.72 8.17 8.43
CA ASP A 81 5.66 8.69 9.30
C ASP A 81 4.28 8.45 8.70
N ASP A 82 4.13 8.51 7.37
CA ASP A 82 2.87 8.20 6.69
C ASP A 82 2.57 6.69 6.72
N ILE A 83 3.60 5.83 6.61
CA ILE A 83 3.47 4.38 6.84
C ILE A 83 2.98 4.11 8.27
N LEU A 84 3.62 4.74 9.28
CA LEU A 84 3.25 4.58 10.68
C LEU A 84 1.82 5.06 10.94
N ARG A 85 1.42 6.21 10.40
CA ARG A 85 0.02 6.71 10.50
C ARG A 85 -0.97 5.73 9.89
N ARG A 86 -0.65 5.16 8.72
CA ARG A 86 -1.49 4.15 8.07
C ARG A 86 -1.63 2.88 8.92
N LEU A 87 -0.56 2.44 9.58
CA LEU A 87 -0.58 1.28 10.48
C LEU A 87 -1.39 1.55 11.76
N MET A 88 -1.24 2.74 12.34
CA MET A 88 -1.96 3.17 13.54
C MET A 88 -3.43 3.56 13.26
N ARG A 89 -3.86 3.58 11.99
CA ARG A 89 -5.18 4.07 11.55
C ARG A 89 -5.45 5.52 11.98
N VAL A 90 -4.40 6.34 12.00
CA VAL A 90 -4.47 7.76 12.37
C VAL A 90 -4.48 8.60 11.09
N GLU A 91 -5.38 9.57 11.02
CA GLU A 91 -5.40 10.54 9.93
C GLU A 91 -4.25 11.55 10.05
N LYS A 92 -3.66 11.92 8.92
CA LYS A 92 -2.60 12.94 8.85
C LYS A 92 -3.14 14.34 9.17
N TYR A 93 -4.42 14.57 8.88
CA TYR A 93 -5.13 15.82 9.09
C TYR A 93 -6.38 15.52 9.89
N ASN A 94 -6.53 16.12 11.07
CA ASN A 94 -7.79 16.12 11.79
C ASN A 94 -8.61 17.30 11.25
N PRO A 95 -9.89 17.13 10.86
CA PRO A 95 -10.69 18.25 10.42
C PRO A 95 -10.73 19.33 11.52
N PRO A 96 -10.66 20.61 11.16
CA PRO A 96 -10.84 21.66 12.16
C PRO A 96 -12.22 21.46 12.82
N PRO A 97 -12.34 21.74 14.13
CA PRO A 97 -13.64 21.67 14.79
C PRO A 97 -14.64 22.55 14.04
N VAL A 98 -15.85 22.02 13.82
CA VAL A 98 -16.94 22.78 13.22
C VAL A 98 -17.23 23.96 14.16
N GLY A 99 -17.08 25.18 13.64
CA GLY A 99 -17.40 26.40 14.39
C GLY A 99 -18.90 26.51 14.69
N GLU A 100 -19.29 27.48 15.51
CA GLU A 100 -20.71 27.74 15.79
C GLU A 100 -21.46 28.11 14.49
N LEU A 101 -22.71 27.67 14.40
CA LEU A 101 -23.58 28.05 13.29
C LEU A 101 -23.72 29.58 13.25
N PRO A 102 -23.71 30.21 12.05
CA PRO A 102 -23.91 31.64 11.95
C PRO A 102 -25.28 32.01 12.54
N THR A 103 -25.30 33.01 13.43
CA THR A 103 -26.54 33.55 13.98
C THR A 103 -27.10 34.60 13.02
N ILE A 104 -28.29 34.35 12.47
CA ILE A 104 -29.01 35.33 11.64
C ILE A 104 -29.69 36.33 12.57
N VAL A 105 -29.31 37.60 12.50
CA VAL A 105 -29.95 38.69 13.25
C VAL A 105 -30.85 39.49 12.30
N SER A 106 -32.16 39.49 12.55
CA SER A 106 -33.10 40.35 11.83
C SER A 106 -33.08 41.76 12.44
N THR A 107 -32.52 42.74 11.73
CA THR A 107 -32.66 44.16 12.08
C THR A 107 -33.96 44.72 11.48
N PRO A 108 -34.89 45.24 12.30
CA PRO A 108 -36.07 45.94 11.78
C PRO A 108 -35.65 47.23 11.05
N LEU A 109 -36.41 47.57 10.00
CA LEU A 109 -36.28 48.81 9.22
C LEU A 109 -36.80 50.03 10.01
#